data_AF-A0A833W5V2-F1
#
_entry.id   AF-A0A833W5V2-F1
#
_cell.length_a   1.000
_cell.length_b   1.000
_cell.length_c   1.000
_cell.angle_alpha   90.00
_cell.angle_beta   90.00
_cell.angle_gamma   90.00
#
_symmetry.space_group_name_H-M   'P 1'
#
loop_
_entity.id
_entity.type
_entity.pdbx_description
1 polymer ?
#
loop_
_entity_poly.entity_id
_entity_poly.type
_entity_poly.pdbx_seq_one_letter_code
_entity_poly.pdbx_strand_id
1 'polypeptide(L)'
;MRRVVWFHVVNYEGEEKAGPTKAYDLPADSCVDRLRYVVKAQCPNATACCDAANLRVYKDTTSRRNKQPLHPSTLLADIEGETTLIVELPPPDQPLFEQCGVIRKRFEEWFASDMLISAPKRIKLDDAEEDIDDDDDDDDDGHVSSDNSARADTEAKDQDEVASAQQIRYFDMADFPPLVSSADRFKRIMVREAYDVIFNGVVEHVQHCLENQCAGRVVVTGNPGVGKSRFYLYCAFQLIKAQLEVVKSLPPFELVLNCEECYFLYEADQQACRYLEENEIVKLSFQKNVLRLIDGSSNKLEHWCGVSVLISSSKDATKCQDFCPTFILPVWTLEELNEYNALLPADLMLQEEELVARFHKFGGIAKCIFARNQAPEDMLQMSAIAFFDALTVVKYAQTHRVVTDEDDIHRILKMVPCSDSLRDGSYLTFVSDYVGEHLIDKAEGDDLVKLSALAVT
;
A
#
# COMPACT_ATOMS: atom_id res chain seq x y z
N MET A 1 39.26 -30.70 1.42
CA MET A 1 38.84 -31.64 2.49
C MET A 1 37.37 -31.35 2.83
N ARG A 2 36.58 -32.37 3.16
CA ARG A 2 35.18 -32.21 3.61
C ARG A 2 35.11 -32.48 5.11
N ARG A 3 34.26 -31.76 5.83
CA ARG A 3 33.99 -31.92 7.27
C ARG A 3 32.52 -32.30 7.45
N VAL A 4 32.26 -33.33 8.25
CA VAL A 4 30.91 -33.66 8.70
C VAL A 4 30.51 -32.65 9.77
N VAL A 5 29.37 -31.99 9.59
CA VAL A 5 28.80 -31.04 10.54
C VAL A 5 27.49 -31.59 11.07
N TRP A 6 27.37 -31.68 12.39
CA TRP A 6 26.17 -32.13 13.09
C TRP A 6 25.35 -30.93 13.55
N PHE A 7 24.03 -30.96 13.39
CA PHE A 7 23.15 -29.89 13.85
C PHE A 7 21.75 -30.38 14.30
N HIS A 8 21.13 -29.58 15.19
CA HIS A 8 19.71 -29.67 15.57
C HIS A 8 18.95 -28.42 15.17
N VAL A 9 17.68 -28.57 14.80
CA VAL A 9 16.78 -27.43 14.54
C VAL A 9 15.76 -27.31 15.66
N VAL A 10 15.73 -26.15 16.31
CA VAL A 10 14.83 -25.85 17.43
C VAL A 10 14.01 -24.58 17.15
N ASN A 11 12.84 -24.43 17.74
CA ASN A 11 12.15 -23.13 17.77
C ASN A 11 12.75 -22.20 18.83
N TYR A 12 12.26 -20.95 18.88
CA TYR A 12 12.67 -19.95 19.88
C TYR A 12 12.45 -20.40 21.34
N GLU A 13 11.50 -21.30 21.59
CA GLU A 13 11.24 -21.89 22.91
C GLU A 13 12.20 -23.05 23.23
N GLY A 14 12.94 -23.54 22.24
CA GLY A 14 13.89 -24.65 22.37
C GLY A 14 13.33 -26.02 22.11
N GLU A 15 12.11 -26.11 21.59
CA GLU A 15 11.50 -27.35 21.13
C GLU A 15 12.13 -27.78 19.80
N GLU A 16 12.48 -29.06 19.69
CA GLU A 16 13.03 -29.65 18.46
C GLU A 16 11.95 -29.71 17.36
N LYS A 17 12.27 -29.18 16.17
CA LYS A 17 11.32 -29.10 15.04
C LYS A 17 11.67 -30.01 13.86
N ALA A 18 12.92 -30.47 13.74
CA ALA A 18 13.37 -31.28 12.60
C ALA A 18 13.59 -32.78 12.92
N GLY A 19 13.23 -33.24 14.12
CA GLY A 19 13.54 -34.60 14.59
C GLY A 19 15.02 -34.77 14.92
N PRO A 20 15.58 -36.00 14.89
CA PRO A 20 16.91 -36.33 15.42
C PRO A 20 18.04 -35.53 14.76
N THR A 21 19.20 -35.48 15.44
CA THR A 21 20.41 -34.79 14.96
C THR A 21 20.72 -35.15 13.52
N LYS A 22 20.94 -34.14 12.67
CA LYS A 22 21.33 -34.34 11.27
C LYS A 22 22.82 -34.10 11.10
N ALA A 23 23.45 -34.93 10.28
CA ALA A 23 24.84 -34.78 9.84
C ALA A 23 24.87 -34.41 8.37
N TYR A 24 25.76 -33.49 7.98
CA TYR A 24 25.95 -33.13 6.59
C TYR A 24 27.42 -32.88 6.25
N ASP A 25 27.85 -33.36 5.08
CA ASP A 25 29.20 -33.16 4.57
C ASP A 25 29.34 -31.80 3.88
N LEU A 26 30.09 -30.89 4.51
CA LEU A 26 30.40 -29.56 3.96
C LEU A 26 31.87 -29.44 3.54
N PRO A 27 32.19 -28.63 2.52
CA PRO A 27 33.56 -28.17 2.28
C PRO A 27 34.17 -27.56 3.55
N ALA A 28 35.44 -27.87 3.84
CA ALA A 28 36.10 -27.44 5.08
C ALA A 28 36.21 -25.91 5.25
N ASP A 29 36.14 -25.16 4.16
CA ASP A 29 36.13 -23.69 4.08
C ASP A 29 34.72 -23.09 4.17
N SER A 30 33.68 -23.90 4.43
CA SER A 30 32.31 -23.40 4.58
C SER A 30 32.17 -22.57 5.85
N CYS A 31 31.43 -21.47 5.73
CA CYS A 31 31.04 -20.62 6.86
C CYS A 31 29.63 -20.96 7.38
N VAL A 32 29.27 -20.34 8.49
CA VAL A 32 27.94 -20.44 9.11
C VAL A 32 26.81 -20.07 8.14
N ASP A 33 27.02 -19.08 7.27
CA ASP A 33 26.00 -18.70 6.29
C ASP A 33 25.67 -19.84 5.33
N ARG A 34 26.69 -20.55 4.84
CA ARG A 34 26.50 -21.72 3.97
C ARG A 34 25.75 -22.85 4.69
N LEU A 35 26.02 -23.05 5.99
CA LEU A 35 25.30 -24.04 6.80
C LEU A 35 23.79 -23.72 6.89
N ARG A 36 23.41 -22.44 7.01
CA ARG A 36 21.98 -22.05 7.07
C ARG A 36 21.19 -22.49 5.85
N TYR A 37 21.73 -22.28 4.65
CA TYR A 37 21.11 -22.74 3.41
C TYR A 37 21.01 -24.27 3.33
N VAL A 38 22.02 -24.97 3.83
CA VAL A 38 22.01 -26.44 3.92
C VAL A 38 20.91 -26.91 4.89
N VAL A 39 20.78 -26.27 6.05
CA VAL A 39 19.73 -26.61 7.03
C VAL A 39 18.34 -26.41 6.41
N LYS A 40 18.11 -25.31 5.69
CA LYS A 40 16.84 -25.06 4.99
C LYS A 40 16.55 -26.13 3.93
N ALA A 41 17.55 -26.53 3.15
CA ALA A 41 17.41 -27.59 2.15
C ALA A 41 17.16 -28.98 2.78
N GLN A 42 17.78 -29.27 3.93
CA GLN A 42 17.68 -30.57 4.61
C GLN A 42 16.47 -30.68 5.55
N CYS A 43 15.89 -29.57 5.98
CA CYS A 43 14.77 -29.50 6.92
C CYS A 43 13.60 -28.62 6.41
N PRO A 44 13.13 -28.80 5.17
CA PRO A 44 12.22 -27.85 4.52
C PRO A 44 10.90 -27.65 5.29
N ASN A 45 10.38 -28.69 5.94
CA ASN A 45 9.16 -28.60 6.73
C ASN A 45 9.35 -27.80 8.03
N ALA A 46 10.52 -27.89 8.67
CA ALA A 46 10.81 -27.17 9.91
C ALA A 46 11.17 -25.70 9.64
N THR A 47 11.72 -25.40 8.46
CA THR A 47 12.13 -24.05 8.06
C THR A 47 11.18 -23.40 7.05
N ALA A 48 10.00 -23.98 6.81
CA ALA A 48 9.08 -23.55 5.75
C ALA A 48 8.69 -22.07 5.86
N CYS A 49 8.57 -21.57 7.10
CA CYS A 49 8.10 -20.23 7.41
C CYS A 49 9.23 -19.20 7.60
N CYS A 50 10.49 -19.51 7.28
CA CYS A 50 11.60 -18.58 7.52
C CYS A 50 12.67 -18.62 6.42
N ASP A 51 13.38 -17.51 6.24
CA ASP A 51 14.54 -17.48 5.36
C ASP A 51 15.78 -18.12 6.01
N ALA A 52 16.64 -18.76 5.22
CA ALA A 52 17.88 -19.34 5.69
C ALA A 52 18.73 -18.29 6.41
N ALA A 53 18.79 -17.06 5.88
CA ALA A 53 19.50 -15.95 6.48
C ALA A 53 19.06 -15.64 7.94
N ASN A 54 17.82 -15.96 8.29
CA ASN A 54 17.23 -15.67 9.61
C ASN A 54 17.43 -16.79 10.63
N LEU A 55 18.06 -17.90 10.23
CA LEU A 55 18.39 -18.99 11.14
C LEU A 55 19.56 -18.59 12.04
N ARG A 56 19.37 -18.62 13.35
CA ARG A 56 20.45 -18.34 14.31
C ARG A 56 21.21 -19.62 14.59
N VAL A 57 22.53 -19.60 14.42
CA VAL A 57 23.37 -20.78 14.64
C VAL A 57 24.22 -20.55 15.89
N TYR A 58 24.15 -21.48 16.83
CA TYR A 58 24.91 -21.46 18.06
C TYR A 58 25.86 -22.66 18.11
N LYS A 59 27.05 -22.46 18.69
CA LYS A 59 28.02 -23.54 18.86
C LYS A 59 27.60 -24.60 19.87
N ASP A 60 26.79 -24.22 20.86
CA ASP A 60 26.34 -25.09 21.95
C ASP A 60 25.10 -24.50 22.66
N THR A 61 24.52 -25.29 23.57
CA THR A 61 23.36 -24.91 24.38
C THR A 61 23.63 -23.70 25.28
N THR A 62 24.86 -23.53 25.76
CA THR A 62 25.25 -22.41 26.63
C THR A 62 25.22 -21.09 25.85
N SER A 63 25.76 -21.09 24.63
CA SER A 63 25.79 -19.96 23.71
C SER A 63 24.38 -19.57 23.27
N ARG A 64 23.51 -20.55 23.06
CA ARG A 64 22.08 -20.33 22.82
C ARG A 64 21.39 -19.67 24.02
N ARG A 65 21.56 -20.23 25.24
CA ARG A 65 20.97 -19.65 26.46
C ARG A 65 21.41 -18.20 26.69
N ASN A 66 22.65 -17.88 26.34
CA ASN A 66 23.22 -16.54 26.43
C ASN A 66 22.88 -15.64 25.23
N LYS A 67 22.09 -16.13 24.25
CA LYS A 67 21.73 -15.43 23.00
C LYS A 67 22.94 -14.89 22.23
N GLN A 68 24.00 -15.69 22.13
CA GLN A 68 25.23 -15.36 21.41
C GLN A 68 25.37 -16.22 20.14
N PRO A 69 24.70 -15.87 19.03
CA PRO A 69 24.82 -16.61 17.79
C PRO A 69 26.22 -16.42 17.18
N LEU A 70 26.65 -17.43 16.43
CA LEU A 70 27.85 -17.36 15.59
C LEU A 70 27.62 -16.37 14.44
N HIS A 71 28.68 -15.65 14.09
CA HIS A 71 28.64 -14.69 12.99
C HIS A 71 28.52 -15.43 11.64
N PRO A 72 27.79 -14.91 10.63
CA PRO A 72 27.58 -15.61 9.36
C PRO A 72 28.88 -15.97 8.61
N SER A 73 29.91 -15.12 8.74
CA SER A 73 31.23 -15.34 8.13
C SER A 73 32.18 -16.23 8.96
N THR A 74 31.79 -16.65 10.17
CA THR A 74 32.61 -17.58 10.97
C THR A 74 32.80 -18.88 10.18
N LEU A 75 34.06 -19.28 9.97
CA LEU A 75 34.37 -20.54 9.32
C LEU A 75 33.98 -21.68 10.25
N LEU A 76 33.31 -22.71 9.73
CA LEU A 76 32.96 -23.89 10.50
C LEU A 76 34.21 -24.61 11.00
N ALA A 77 35.34 -24.47 10.29
CA ALA A 77 36.67 -24.94 10.69
C ALA A 77 37.11 -24.38 12.06
N ASP A 78 36.80 -23.12 12.35
CA ASP A 78 37.27 -22.38 13.53
C ASP A 78 36.41 -22.67 14.77
N ILE A 79 35.33 -23.43 14.61
CA ILE A 79 34.49 -23.87 15.73
C ILE A 79 35.18 -25.09 16.37
N GLU A 80 35.77 -24.86 17.55
CA GLU A 80 36.48 -25.87 18.33
C GLU A 80 35.55 -27.01 18.77
N GLY A 81 35.96 -28.26 18.51
CA GLY A 81 35.30 -29.49 18.98
C GLY A 81 34.39 -30.21 17.97
N GLU A 82 34.09 -31.48 18.27
CA GLU A 82 33.00 -32.25 17.63
C GLU A 82 31.65 -31.88 18.27
N THR A 83 31.29 -30.60 18.20
CA THR A 83 30.06 -30.09 18.80
C THR A 83 28.93 -30.08 17.79
N THR A 84 27.78 -30.59 18.22
CA THR A 84 26.53 -30.47 17.45
C THR A 84 26.02 -29.04 17.56
N LEU A 85 25.93 -28.36 16.42
CA LEU A 85 25.46 -26.98 16.34
C LEU A 85 23.95 -26.91 16.60
N ILE A 86 23.49 -25.81 17.17
CA ILE A 86 22.07 -25.57 17.38
C ILE A 86 21.62 -24.49 16.41
N VAL A 87 20.62 -24.81 15.59
CA VAL A 87 20.01 -23.90 14.63
C VAL A 87 18.62 -23.55 15.12
N GLU A 88 18.44 -22.29 15.51
CA GLU A 88 17.19 -21.79 16.08
C GLU A 88 16.37 -21.05 15.01
N LEU A 89 15.09 -21.39 14.94
CA LEU A 89 14.09 -20.68 14.15
C LEU A 89 13.74 -19.35 14.84
N PRO A 90 13.49 -18.29 14.06
CA PRO A 90 13.04 -17.02 14.61
C PRO A 90 11.69 -17.19 15.34
N PRO A 91 11.40 -16.36 16.37
CA PRO A 91 10.08 -16.27 16.97
C PRO A 91 9.00 -15.97 15.92
N PRO A 92 7.78 -16.50 16.08
CA PRO A 92 6.67 -16.31 15.13
C PRO A 92 6.27 -14.84 14.95
N ASP A 93 6.59 -13.98 15.93
CA ASP A 93 6.23 -12.55 15.94
C ASP A 93 7.46 -11.62 15.84
N GLN A 94 8.64 -12.15 15.50
CA GLN A 94 9.79 -11.29 15.19
C GLN A 94 9.84 -11.02 13.68
N PRO A 95 9.92 -9.75 13.24
CA PRO A 95 10.20 -9.45 11.85
C PRO A 95 11.54 -10.07 11.44
N LEU A 96 11.63 -10.40 10.15
CA LEU A 96 12.69 -11.15 9.46
C LEU A 96 14.10 -10.52 9.56
N PHE A 97 14.66 -10.18 10.73
CA PHE A 97 15.94 -9.48 10.79
C PHE A 97 16.75 -9.76 12.05
N GLU A 98 17.83 -10.53 11.93
CA GLU A 98 19.01 -10.30 12.76
C GLU A 98 20.31 -10.50 11.95
N GLN A 99 21.02 -9.38 11.83
CA GLN A 99 22.39 -9.15 11.32
C GLN A 99 22.59 -8.97 9.81
N CYS A 100 22.75 -7.71 9.39
CA CYS A 100 23.99 -7.20 8.77
C CYS A 100 23.89 -5.67 8.64
N GLY A 101 25.05 -4.99 8.68
CA GLY A 101 25.16 -3.53 8.79
C GLY A 101 24.28 -2.74 7.83
N VAL A 102 23.84 -1.57 8.28
CA VAL A 102 23.16 -0.53 7.50
C VAL A 102 22.39 -1.10 6.31
N ILE A 103 21.22 -1.69 6.56
CA ILE A 103 20.35 -2.15 5.47
C ILE A 103 19.99 -0.91 4.66
N ARG A 104 20.68 -0.75 3.53
CA ARG A 104 20.46 0.31 2.57
C ARG A 104 19.91 -0.35 1.32
N LYS A 105 18.68 0.02 0.99
CA LYS A 105 18.01 -0.40 -0.24
C LYS A 105 18.04 0.76 -1.22
N ARG A 106 18.57 0.51 -2.42
CA ARG A 106 18.53 1.54 -3.47
C ARG A 106 17.10 1.76 -3.91
N PHE A 107 16.80 2.99 -4.29
CA PHE A 107 15.49 3.36 -4.80
C PHE A 107 15.08 2.49 -6.01
N GLU A 108 16.03 2.20 -6.91
CA GLU A 108 15.84 1.35 -8.10
C GLU A 108 15.48 -0.11 -7.76
N GLU A 109 15.76 -0.57 -6.52
CA GLU A 109 15.32 -1.89 -6.06
C GLU A 109 13.82 -1.91 -5.73
N TRP A 110 13.19 -0.75 -5.53
CA TRP A 110 11.76 -0.62 -5.24
C TRP A 110 10.97 -0.16 -6.47
N PHE A 111 11.44 0.87 -7.17
CA PHE A 111 10.73 1.44 -8.31
C PHE A 111 11.52 1.17 -9.59
N ALA A 112 10.88 0.50 -10.55
CA ALA A 112 11.46 0.24 -11.87
C ALA A 112 11.34 1.47 -12.78
N SER A 113 10.32 2.30 -12.56
CA SER A 113 10.16 3.56 -13.27
C SER A 113 10.94 4.69 -12.61
N ASP A 114 11.59 5.51 -13.42
CA ASP A 114 12.22 6.75 -12.96
C ASP A 114 11.28 7.96 -12.98
N MET A 115 10.20 7.89 -13.76
CA MET A 115 9.20 8.94 -13.94
C MET A 115 7.81 8.32 -14.14
N LEU A 116 6.76 9.13 -14.03
CA LEU A 116 5.42 8.70 -14.43
C LEU A 116 5.40 8.41 -15.93
N ILE A 117 4.78 7.29 -16.30
CA ILE A 117 4.57 6.86 -17.67
C ILE A 117 3.12 7.19 -18.06
N SER A 118 2.94 7.73 -19.25
CA SER A 118 1.61 7.94 -19.84
C SER A 118 1.28 6.83 -20.84
N ALA A 119 0.03 6.37 -20.80
CA ALA A 119 -0.56 5.53 -21.83
C ALA A 119 -1.87 6.16 -22.32
N PRO A 120 -2.23 6.02 -23.61
CA PRO A 120 -3.51 6.53 -24.10
C PRO A 120 -4.68 5.78 -23.43
N LYS A 121 -5.73 6.52 -23.04
CA LYS A 121 -7.01 5.95 -22.63
C LYS A 121 -7.64 5.23 -23.81
N ARG A 122 -8.32 4.10 -23.55
CA ARG A 122 -9.17 3.45 -24.55
C ARG A 122 -10.47 4.25 -24.66
N ILE A 123 -10.61 5.03 -25.71
CA ILE A 123 -11.86 5.72 -26.04
C ILE A 123 -12.83 4.65 -26.59
N LYS A 124 -14.03 4.55 -26.00
CA LYS A 124 -15.10 3.75 -26.61
C LYS A 124 -15.55 4.49 -27.87
N LEU A 125 -15.61 3.78 -29.00
CA LEU A 125 -15.95 4.34 -30.32
C LEU A 125 -17.39 4.90 -30.39
N ASP A 126 -18.22 4.66 -29.38
CA ASP A 126 -19.63 5.03 -29.37
C ASP A 126 -19.86 6.50 -28.97
N ASP A 127 -18.87 7.20 -28.42
CA ASP A 127 -18.97 8.61 -27.98
C ASP A 127 -18.51 9.61 -29.07
N ALA A 128 -18.15 9.14 -30.27
CA ALA A 128 -17.56 9.97 -31.33
C ALA A 128 -18.54 10.37 -32.45
N GLU A 129 -19.84 10.06 -32.35
CA GLU A 129 -20.82 10.32 -33.42
C GLU A 129 -21.80 11.48 -33.15
N GLU A 130 -21.67 12.29 -32.09
CA GLU A 130 -22.64 13.36 -31.81
C GLU A 130 -22.23 14.81 -32.15
N ASP A 131 -21.02 15.08 -32.65
CA ASP A 131 -20.60 16.45 -33.00
C ASP A 131 -20.29 16.63 -34.51
N ILE A 132 -21.26 16.34 -35.36
CA ILE A 132 -21.32 16.93 -36.71
C ILE A 132 -22.47 17.93 -36.68
N ASP A 133 -22.16 19.17 -36.30
CA ASP A 133 -23.03 20.31 -36.53
C ASP A 133 -23.19 20.50 -38.05
N ASP A 134 -24.35 20.09 -38.57
CA ASP A 134 -24.86 20.50 -39.88
C ASP A 134 -25.28 21.98 -39.80
N ASP A 135 -24.32 22.90 -39.88
CA ASP A 135 -24.57 24.33 -40.14
C ASP A 135 -24.24 24.65 -41.60
N ASP A 136 -25.13 24.21 -42.50
CA ASP A 136 -25.31 24.82 -43.82
C ASP A 136 -26.52 25.76 -43.73
N ASP A 137 -26.30 27.07 -43.65
CA ASP A 137 -27.10 28.06 -44.36
C ASP A 137 -26.39 29.44 -44.38
N ASP A 138 -26.23 29.95 -45.59
CA ASP A 138 -25.65 31.22 -46.01
C ASP A 138 -26.39 32.46 -45.44
N ASP A 139 -25.64 33.54 -45.12
CA ASP A 139 -25.72 34.82 -45.85
C ASP A 139 -24.90 35.97 -45.21
N ASP A 140 -24.01 36.53 -46.04
CA ASP A 140 -23.56 37.92 -46.23
C ASP A 140 -23.78 38.99 -45.13
N ASP A 141 -22.69 39.59 -44.61
CA ASP A 141 -22.22 40.94 -45.02
C ASP A 141 -21.10 41.47 -44.09
N GLY A 142 -20.11 42.13 -44.68
CA GLY A 142 -18.81 42.36 -44.08
C GLY A 142 -18.69 43.43 -42.97
N HIS A 143 -17.64 43.28 -42.15
CA HIS A 143 -16.73 44.38 -41.83
C HIS A 143 -15.40 43.87 -41.27
N VAL A 144 -14.30 44.31 -41.89
CA VAL A 144 -12.92 44.10 -41.47
C VAL A 144 -12.63 44.87 -40.19
N SER A 145 -12.20 44.19 -39.13
CA SER A 145 -11.25 44.76 -38.16
C SER A 145 -10.36 43.68 -37.55
N SER A 146 -9.06 43.94 -37.65
CA SER A 146 -7.93 43.25 -37.03
C SER A 146 -8.11 42.99 -35.54
N ASP A 147 -7.88 41.76 -35.10
CA ASP A 147 -7.17 41.41 -33.85
C ASP A 147 -6.93 39.89 -33.79
N ASN A 148 -5.85 39.43 -34.47
CA ASN A 148 -5.35 38.06 -34.38
C ASN A 148 -4.02 38.06 -33.61
N SER A 149 -4.06 37.98 -32.27
CA SER A 149 -2.94 37.43 -31.51
C SER A 149 -3.28 36.84 -30.13
N ALA A 150 -4.55 36.62 -29.78
CA ALA A 150 -4.95 36.11 -28.46
C ALA A 150 -5.70 34.75 -28.47
N ARG A 151 -6.01 34.18 -29.64
CA ARG A 151 -6.77 32.90 -29.74
C ARG A 151 -5.88 31.65 -29.81
N ALA A 152 -4.68 31.76 -30.37
CA ALA A 152 -3.78 30.62 -30.54
C ALA A 152 -3.20 30.09 -29.20
N ASP A 153 -2.99 30.96 -28.22
CA ASP A 153 -2.44 30.57 -26.91
C ASP A 153 -3.48 29.92 -25.98
N THR A 154 -4.77 30.22 -26.20
CA THR A 154 -5.89 29.62 -25.45
C THR A 154 -6.24 28.26 -26.04
N GLU A 155 -6.32 28.14 -27.37
CA GLU A 155 -6.55 26.85 -28.05
C GLU A 155 -5.41 25.85 -27.81
N ALA A 156 -4.15 26.31 -27.75
CA ALA A 156 -3.02 25.44 -27.43
C ALA A 156 -3.03 24.93 -25.98
N LYS A 157 -3.46 25.77 -25.01
CA LYS A 157 -3.64 25.34 -23.62
C LYS A 157 -4.82 24.39 -23.45
N ASP A 158 -5.93 24.67 -24.14
CA ASP A 158 -7.12 23.81 -24.09
C ASP A 158 -6.84 22.45 -24.77
N GLN A 159 -6.06 22.42 -25.86
CA GLN A 159 -5.65 21.16 -26.51
C GLN A 159 -4.64 20.36 -25.67
N ASP A 160 -3.68 21.00 -24.99
CA ASP A 160 -2.75 20.32 -24.08
C ASP A 160 -3.46 19.78 -22.81
N GLU A 161 -4.43 20.51 -22.25
CA GLU A 161 -5.26 20.03 -21.14
C GLU A 161 -6.15 18.85 -21.57
N VAL A 162 -6.81 18.93 -22.73
CA VAL A 162 -7.63 17.83 -23.29
C VAL A 162 -6.77 16.61 -23.65
N ALA A 163 -5.57 16.80 -24.20
CA ALA A 163 -4.65 15.71 -24.49
C ALA A 163 -4.11 15.04 -23.21
N SER A 164 -3.98 15.79 -22.11
CA SER A 164 -3.61 15.25 -20.80
C SER A 164 -4.75 14.47 -20.14
N ALA A 165 -6.01 14.88 -20.35
CA ALA A 165 -7.20 14.20 -19.84
C ALA A 165 -7.43 12.82 -20.47
N GLN A 166 -6.86 12.58 -21.64
CA GLN A 166 -6.94 11.32 -22.39
C GLN A 166 -5.80 10.33 -22.07
N GLN A 167 -4.98 10.57 -21.05
CA GLN A 167 -3.85 9.70 -20.71
C GLN A 167 -3.97 9.07 -19.32
N ILE A 168 -3.79 7.76 -19.26
CA ILE A 168 -3.61 7.00 -18.03
C ILE A 168 -2.16 7.18 -17.57
N ARG A 169 -1.95 7.69 -16.36
CA ARG A 169 -0.62 7.80 -15.73
C ARG A 169 -0.35 6.61 -14.82
N TYR A 170 0.86 6.07 -14.85
CA TYR A 170 1.27 4.97 -13.96
C TYR A 170 2.78 4.94 -13.73
N PHE A 171 3.23 4.13 -12.78
CA PHE A 171 4.62 3.76 -12.62
C PHE A 171 4.74 2.28 -12.25
N ASP A 172 5.88 1.67 -12.59
CA ASP A 172 6.15 0.25 -12.36
C ASP A 172 7.08 0.08 -11.15
N MET A 173 6.71 -0.85 -10.27
CA MET A 173 7.54 -1.32 -9.16
C MET A 173 8.54 -2.35 -9.67
N ALA A 174 9.80 -2.24 -9.24
CA ALA A 174 10.78 -3.29 -9.42
C ALA A 174 10.46 -4.44 -8.44
N ASP A 175 10.30 -4.08 -7.17
CA ASP A 175 9.82 -4.93 -6.11
C ASP A 175 8.98 -4.10 -5.14
N PHE A 176 8.03 -4.73 -4.46
CA PHE A 176 7.37 -4.02 -3.38
C PHE A 176 8.41 -3.82 -2.27
N PRO A 177 8.58 -2.60 -1.73
CA PRO A 177 9.45 -2.44 -0.58
C PRO A 177 8.93 -3.41 0.51
N PRO A 178 9.84 -3.98 1.33
CA PRO A 178 9.43 -4.88 2.42
C PRO A 178 8.47 -4.23 3.43
N LEU A 179 8.24 -2.92 3.26
CA LEU A 179 7.32 -2.03 3.97
C LEU A 179 5.87 -2.11 3.49
N VAL A 180 5.55 -2.90 2.47
CA VAL A 180 4.18 -3.03 1.97
C VAL A 180 3.89 -4.50 1.71
N SER A 181 2.67 -4.94 2.06
CA SER A 181 2.21 -6.30 1.76
C SER A 181 2.48 -6.66 0.29
N SER A 182 3.13 -7.81 0.09
CA SER A 182 3.61 -8.30 -1.20
C SER A 182 2.45 -8.63 -2.16
N ALA A 183 2.01 -7.61 -2.90
CA ALA A 183 1.18 -7.81 -4.09
C ALA A 183 2.07 -8.03 -5.32
N ASP A 184 3.05 -8.95 -5.22
CA ASP A 184 4.19 -9.12 -6.14
C ASP A 184 3.83 -9.27 -7.61
N ARG A 185 2.58 -9.66 -7.89
CA ARG A 185 2.05 -9.82 -9.25
C ARG A 185 1.58 -8.51 -9.87
N PHE A 186 1.12 -7.56 -9.07
CA PHE A 186 0.54 -6.30 -9.53
C PHE A 186 1.52 -5.14 -9.35
N LYS A 187 2.67 -5.23 -10.03
CA LYS A 187 3.78 -4.26 -9.93
C LYS A 187 3.47 -2.89 -10.49
N ARG A 188 2.45 -2.76 -11.34
CA ARG A 188 2.04 -1.48 -11.89
C ARG A 188 1.12 -0.73 -10.93
N ILE A 189 1.42 0.54 -10.68
CA ILE A 189 0.57 1.44 -9.88
C ILE A 189 0.06 2.54 -10.80
N MET A 190 -1.24 2.50 -11.09
CA MET A 190 -1.94 3.57 -11.78
C MET A 190 -2.12 4.77 -10.85
N VAL A 191 -1.87 5.96 -11.38
CA VAL A 191 -2.16 7.23 -10.70
C VAL A 191 -3.62 7.56 -10.96
N ARG A 192 -4.43 7.47 -9.91
CA ARG A 192 -5.83 7.85 -9.93
C ARG A 192 -5.95 9.37 -9.82
N GLU A 193 -6.99 9.96 -10.37
CA GLU A 193 -7.28 11.39 -10.18
C GLU A 193 -7.38 11.76 -8.68
N ALA A 194 -8.02 10.89 -7.89
CA ALA A 194 -8.10 11.03 -6.45
C ALA A 194 -6.71 11.05 -5.76
N TYR A 195 -5.69 10.44 -6.36
CA TYR A 195 -4.33 10.51 -5.81
C TYR A 195 -3.75 11.91 -5.93
N ASP A 196 -3.96 12.61 -7.05
CA ASP A 196 -3.46 13.98 -7.21
C ASP A 196 -4.18 14.94 -6.28
N VAL A 197 -5.50 14.84 -6.16
CA VAL A 197 -6.30 15.67 -5.24
C VAL A 197 -5.82 15.51 -3.80
N ILE A 198 -5.74 14.27 -3.31
CA ILE A 198 -5.31 14.00 -1.92
C ILE A 198 -3.84 14.38 -1.73
N PHE A 199 -2.95 14.04 -2.67
CA PHE A 199 -1.53 14.34 -2.54
C PHE A 199 -1.28 15.85 -2.51
N ASN A 200 -1.94 16.64 -3.37
CA ASN A 200 -1.83 18.08 -3.36
C ASN A 200 -2.28 18.67 -2.01
N GLY A 201 -3.42 18.21 -1.47
CA GLY A 201 -3.89 18.65 -0.15
C GLY A 201 -2.96 18.25 1.00
N VAL A 202 -2.34 17.06 0.92
CA VAL A 202 -1.30 16.63 1.87
C VAL A 202 -0.08 17.53 1.78
N VAL A 203 0.43 17.79 0.57
CA VAL A 203 1.64 18.60 0.35
C VAL A 203 1.42 20.05 0.75
N GLU A 204 0.24 20.63 0.52
CA GLU A 204 -0.12 21.98 0.98
C GLU A 204 -0.01 22.08 2.51
N HIS A 205 -0.53 21.09 3.25
CA HIS A 205 -0.40 21.05 4.71
C HIS A 205 1.06 20.86 5.14
N VAL A 206 1.81 19.98 4.48
CA VAL A 206 3.23 19.76 4.74
C VAL A 206 4.02 21.06 4.53
N GLN A 207 3.78 21.76 3.43
CA GLN A 207 4.42 23.02 3.11
C GLN A 207 4.18 24.05 4.22
N HIS A 208 2.91 24.24 4.60
CA HIS A 208 2.54 25.15 5.68
C HIS A 208 3.27 24.83 6.99
N CYS A 209 3.33 23.57 7.39
CA CYS A 209 3.98 23.16 8.63
C CYS A 209 5.51 23.32 8.59
N LEU A 210 6.14 23.00 7.46
CA LEU A 210 7.59 23.16 7.29
C LEU A 210 8.00 24.63 7.29
N GLU A 211 7.26 25.50 6.59
CA GLU A 211 7.51 26.95 6.55
C GLU A 211 7.36 27.60 7.93
N ASN A 212 6.33 27.22 8.67
CA ASN A 212 6.04 27.75 10.00
C ASN A 212 6.78 27.02 11.14
N GLN A 213 7.59 26.00 10.80
CA GLN A 213 8.33 25.19 11.76
C GLN A 213 7.44 24.66 12.90
N CYS A 214 6.28 24.10 12.54
CA CYS A 214 5.33 23.53 13.49
C CYS A 214 5.08 22.04 13.17
N ALA A 215 4.65 21.31 14.20
CA ALA A 215 4.28 19.91 14.03
C ALA A 215 2.97 19.82 13.24
N GLY A 216 2.91 18.87 12.31
CA GLY A 216 1.75 18.65 11.45
C GLY A 216 1.32 17.19 11.46
N ARG A 217 0.01 16.97 11.27
CA ARG A 217 -0.56 15.62 11.16
C ARG A 217 -1.60 15.61 10.06
N VAL A 218 -1.52 14.62 9.18
CA VAL A 218 -2.52 14.37 8.14
C VAL A 218 -2.91 12.90 8.18
N VAL A 219 -4.20 12.63 8.03
CA VAL A 219 -4.70 11.27 7.89
C VAL A 219 -5.26 11.09 6.48
N VAL A 220 -4.85 10.02 5.82
CA VAL A 220 -5.47 9.53 4.60
C VAL A 220 -6.04 8.16 4.89
N THR A 221 -7.36 8.04 4.78
CA THR A 221 -8.09 6.80 5.07
C THR A 221 -9.02 6.44 3.92
N GLY A 222 -9.85 5.41 4.10
CA GLY A 222 -10.78 4.92 3.09
C GLY A 222 -11.06 3.44 3.27
N ASN A 223 -11.92 2.91 2.42
CA ASN A 223 -12.40 1.54 2.53
C ASN A 223 -11.24 0.50 2.50
N PRO A 224 -11.35 -0.60 3.26
CA PRO A 224 -10.42 -1.72 3.12
C PRO A 224 -10.30 -2.19 1.67
N GLY A 225 -9.08 -2.49 1.21
CA GLY A 225 -8.86 -2.98 -0.15
C GLY A 225 -8.94 -1.94 -1.28
N VAL A 226 -9.18 -0.66 -0.98
CA VAL A 226 -9.30 0.40 -2.00
C VAL A 226 -7.95 0.88 -2.59
N GLY A 227 -6.83 0.44 -2.04
CA GLY A 227 -5.49 0.79 -2.53
C GLY A 227 -4.74 1.86 -1.73
N LYS A 228 -5.00 1.99 -0.42
CA LYS A 228 -4.25 2.90 0.48
C LYS A 228 -2.74 2.65 0.47
N SER A 229 -2.30 1.40 0.53
CA SER A 229 -0.86 1.08 0.45
C SER A 229 -0.25 1.42 -0.93
N ARG A 230 -1.04 1.42 -2.01
CA ARG A 230 -0.60 1.92 -3.31
C ARG A 230 -0.47 3.44 -3.32
N PHE A 231 -1.37 4.14 -2.63
CA PHE A 231 -1.26 5.57 -2.41
C PHE A 231 -0.03 5.94 -1.55
N TYR A 232 0.29 5.16 -0.52
CA TYR A 232 1.54 5.31 0.24
C TYR A 232 2.77 5.26 -0.67
N LEU A 233 2.82 4.27 -1.57
CA LEU A 233 3.91 4.13 -2.55
C LEU A 233 3.94 5.29 -3.55
N TYR A 234 2.77 5.78 -3.97
CA TYR A 234 2.67 6.98 -4.80
C TYR A 234 3.25 8.22 -4.10
N CYS A 235 2.90 8.46 -2.83
CA CYS A 235 3.47 9.55 -2.05
C CYS A 235 5.00 9.43 -1.94
N ALA A 236 5.50 8.24 -1.60
CA ALA A 236 6.93 7.99 -1.51
C ALA A 236 7.63 8.24 -2.86
N PHE A 237 7.06 7.75 -3.96
CA PHE A 237 7.58 7.95 -5.31
C PHE A 237 7.69 9.44 -5.65
N GLN A 238 6.61 10.21 -5.44
CA GLN A 238 6.57 11.63 -5.77
C GLN A 238 7.52 12.46 -4.92
N LEU A 239 7.61 12.17 -3.61
CA LEU A 239 8.50 12.88 -2.69
C LEU A 239 9.98 12.58 -2.94
N ILE A 240 10.31 11.33 -3.33
CA ILE A 240 11.68 10.93 -3.63
C ILE A 240 12.14 11.48 -4.97
N LYS A 241 11.30 11.39 -6.01
CA LYS A 241 11.65 11.85 -7.36
C LYS A 241 11.54 13.37 -7.51
N ALA A 242 10.77 14.03 -6.66
CA ALA A 242 10.55 15.47 -6.66
C ALA A 242 10.27 16.03 -8.06
N GLN A 243 9.48 15.32 -8.86
CA GLN A 243 9.19 15.71 -10.24
C GLN A 243 8.10 16.78 -10.31
N LEU A 244 7.15 16.74 -9.39
CA LEU A 244 6.08 17.72 -9.30
C LEU A 244 6.60 19.05 -8.74
N GLU A 245 6.19 20.16 -9.36
CA GLU A 245 6.59 21.52 -8.92
C GLU A 245 6.20 21.79 -7.47
N VAL A 246 5.04 21.29 -7.02
CA VAL A 246 4.57 21.41 -5.63
C VAL A 246 5.51 20.73 -4.62
N VAL A 247 6.21 19.67 -5.02
CA VAL A 247 7.22 19.00 -4.17
C VAL A 247 8.54 19.76 -4.22
N LYS A 248 8.94 20.27 -5.39
CA LYS A 248 10.16 21.08 -5.56
C LYS A 248 10.11 22.39 -4.78
N SER A 249 8.91 22.95 -4.56
CA SER A 249 8.71 24.17 -3.77
C SER A 249 8.74 23.94 -2.26
N LEU A 250 8.79 22.69 -1.77
CA LEU A 250 8.83 22.43 -0.33
C LEU A 250 10.13 22.95 0.30
N PRO A 251 10.07 23.52 1.52
CA PRO A 251 11.27 23.79 2.31
C PRO A 251 12.08 22.50 2.54
N PRO A 252 13.41 22.54 2.72
CA PRO A 252 14.23 21.35 2.93
C PRO A 252 13.73 20.48 4.08
N PHE A 253 13.61 19.17 3.84
CA PHE A 253 13.13 18.20 4.82
C PHE A 253 13.86 16.85 4.70
N GLU A 254 13.90 16.12 5.81
CA GLU A 254 14.29 14.72 5.87
C GLU A 254 13.04 13.84 5.68
N LEU A 255 13.08 12.91 4.71
CA LEU A 255 11.97 11.99 4.45
C LEU A 255 12.17 10.67 5.20
N VAL A 256 11.22 10.35 6.07
CA VAL A 256 11.19 9.10 6.82
C VAL A 256 9.99 8.25 6.39
N LEU A 257 10.27 7.02 5.96
CA LEU A 257 9.27 6.00 5.66
C LEU A 257 9.13 5.09 6.88
N ASN A 258 7.93 5.02 7.44
CA ASN A 258 7.60 4.13 8.55
C ASN A 258 6.52 3.12 8.15
N CYS A 259 6.81 1.85 8.41
CA CYS A 259 5.90 0.72 8.25
C CYS A 259 6.17 -0.26 9.39
N GLU A 260 5.10 -0.85 9.94
CA GLU A 260 5.18 -1.71 11.13
C GLU A 260 6.06 -1.04 12.22
N GLU A 261 7.10 -1.74 12.68
CA GLU A 261 8.05 -1.28 13.69
C GLU A 261 9.32 -0.67 13.05
N CYS A 262 9.40 -0.58 11.72
CA CYS A 262 10.59 -0.19 10.99
C CYS A 262 10.54 1.26 10.47
N TYR A 263 11.72 1.87 10.40
CA TYR A 263 11.90 3.25 9.97
C TYR A 263 13.06 3.34 8.97
N PHE A 264 12.84 4.06 7.88
CA PHE A 264 13.83 4.24 6.82
C PHE A 264 13.98 5.71 6.50
N LEU A 265 15.21 6.21 6.54
CA LEU A 265 15.55 7.54 6.07
C LEU A 265 15.92 7.48 4.60
N TYR A 266 15.32 8.34 3.79
CA TYR A 266 15.75 8.52 2.40
C TYR A 266 16.96 9.45 2.34
N GLU A 267 18.05 8.97 1.76
CA GLU A 267 19.30 9.70 1.57
C GLU A 267 19.44 10.10 0.10
N ALA A 268 19.07 11.34 -0.23
CA ALA A 268 19.01 11.84 -1.62
C ALA A 268 20.36 11.72 -2.37
N ASP A 269 21.47 12.02 -1.71
CA ASP A 269 22.83 11.91 -2.31
C ASP A 269 23.17 10.49 -2.76
N GLN A 270 22.54 9.49 -2.14
CA GLN A 270 22.81 8.07 -2.38
C GLN A 270 21.66 7.37 -3.09
N GLN A 271 20.56 8.08 -3.37
CA GLN A 271 19.34 7.56 -3.98
C GLN A 271 18.89 6.25 -3.30
N ALA A 272 18.91 6.23 -1.97
CA ALA A 272 18.70 5.01 -1.21
C ALA A 272 17.98 5.27 0.11
N CYS A 273 17.25 4.28 0.57
CA CYS A 273 16.61 4.27 1.88
C CYS A 273 17.43 3.43 2.84
N ARG A 274 17.79 4.04 3.96
CA ARG A 274 18.60 3.44 5.02
C ARG A 274 17.75 3.18 6.24
N TYR A 275 17.84 1.97 6.78
CA TYR A 275 17.25 1.64 8.06
C TYR A 275 17.77 2.55 9.20
N LEU A 276 16.87 3.01 10.06
CA LEU A 276 17.17 3.87 11.21
C LEU A 276 17.23 3.06 12.50
N GLU A 277 18.28 3.27 13.28
CA GLU A 277 18.36 2.74 14.64
C GLU A 277 17.53 3.59 15.63
N GLU A 278 17.17 3.01 16.78
CA GLU A 278 16.30 3.64 17.79
C GLU A 278 16.81 5.02 18.23
N ASN A 279 18.13 5.18 18.43
CA ASN A 279 18.73 6.46 18.80
C ASN A 279 18.61 7.52 17.70
N GLU A 280 18.59 7.13 16.43
CA GLU A 280 18.39 8.04 15.30
C GLU A 280 16.93 8.43 15.18
N ILE A 281 16.02 7.47 15.38
CA ILE A 281 14.57 7.69 15.40
C ILE A 281 14.22 8.75 16.45
N VAL A 282 14.75 8.62 17.67
CA VAL A 282 14.53 9.60 18.76
C VAL A 282 15.07 10.98 18.37
N LYS A 283 16.22 11.07 17.70
CA LYS A 283 16.76 12.37 17.26
C LYS A 283 15.88 13.01 16.20
N LEU A 284 15.48 12.24 15.18
CA LEU A 284 14.61 12.71 14.09
C LEU A 284 13.23 13.11 14.61
N SER A 285 12.69 12.41 15.62
CA SER A 285 11.36 12.75 16.17
C SER A 285 11.29 14.13 16.82
N PHE A 286 12.42 14.71 17.24
CA PHE A 286 12.48 16.09 17.77
C PHE A 286 12.79 17.15 16.70
N GLN A 287 13.09 16.74 15.46
CA GLN A 287 13.36 17.68 14.38
C GLN A 287 12.06 18.15 13.73
N LYS A 288 12.05 19.43 13.31
CA LYS A 288 10.89 20.07 12.70
C LYS A 288 10.86 19.94 11.18
N ASN A 289 12.03 19.78 10.57
CA ASN A 289 12.23 19.61 9.13
C ASN A 289 12.15 18.12 8.74
N VAL A 290 11.20 17.37 9.30
CA VAL A 290 11.02 15.94 9.00
C VAL A 290 9.63 15.72 8.46
N LEU A 291 9.54 15.03 7.33
CA LEU A 291 8.30 14.49 6.80
C LEU A 291 8.31 12.97 6.99
N ARG A 292 7.39 12.47 7.81
CA ARG A 292 7.23 11.05 8.10
C ARG A 292 5.99 10.51 7.41
N LEU A 293 6.15 9.57 6.48
CA LEU A 293 5.05 8.78 5.93
C LEU A 293 4.86 7.51 6.74
N ILE A 294 3.63 7.24 7.18
CA ILE A 294 3.29 6.10 8.04
C ILE A 294 2.30 5.19 7.31
N ASP A 295 2.69 3.95 7.07
CA ASP A 295 1.79 2.91 6.54
C ASP A 295 0.84 2.40 7.64
N GLY A 296 -0.34 1.93 7.22
CA GLY A 296 -1.40 1.52 8.12
C GLY A 296 -1.15 0.24 8.92
N SER A 297 -0.06 -0.47 8.65
CA SER A 297 0.41 -1.57 9.49
C SER A 297 1.17 -1.11 10.74
N SER A 298 1.61 0.15 10.78
CA SER A 298 2.42 0.70 11.87
C SER A 298 1.59 0.99 13.12
N ASN A 299 2.02 0.43 14.25
CA ASN A 299 1.48 0.79 15.57
C ASN A 299 2.25 1.98 16.20
N LYS A 300 3.27 2.49 15.52
CA LYS A 300 4.13 3.58 15.99
C LYS A 300 3.55 4.93 15.64
N LEU A 301 2.58 5.40 16.42
CA LEU A 301 1.89 6.67 16.16
C LEU A 301 2.33 7.78 17.10
N GLU A 302 3.54 7.66 17.67
CA GLU A 302 4.10 8.65 18.58
C GLU A 302 4.23 10.02 17.91
N HIS A 303 4.04 11.07 18.71
CA HIS A 303 4.14 12.44 18.23
C HIS A 303 5.59 12.79 17.83
N TRP A 304 5.76 13.33 16.62
CA TRP A 304 7.01 13.90 16.13
C TRP A 304 6.84 15.41 15.97
N CYS A 305 7.91 16.19 16.18
CA CYS A 305 7.90 17.64 16.02
C CYS A 305 7.81 18.12 14.57
N GLY A 306 8.03 17.23 13.60
CA GLY A 306 7.83 17.47 12.17
C GLY A 306 6.41 17.14 11.72
N VAL A 307 6.26 16.80 10.44
CA VAL A 307 4.97 16.45 9.83
C VAL A 307 4.84 14.95 9.70
N SER A 308 3.74 14.39 10.20
CA SER A 308 3.42 12.95 10.06
C SER A 308 2.18 12.75 9.21
N VAL A 309 2.28 11.94 8.16
CA VAL A 309 1.19 11.58 7.26
C VAL A 309 0.86 10.10 7.46
N LEU A 310 -0.29 9.82 8.08
CA LEU A 310 -0.78 8.47 8.32
C LEU A 310 -1.67 8.02 7.17
N ILE A 311 -1.30 6.92 6.51
CA ILE A 311 -2.07 6.31 5.42
C ILE A 311 -2.58 4.95 5.91
N SER A 312 -3.75 4.94 6.55
CA SER A 312 -4.26 3.74 7.22
C SER A 312 -5.77 3.56 7.07
N SER A 313 -6.22 2.34 7.35
CA SER A 313 -7.61 2.11 7.71
C SER A 313 -7.89 2.84 9.03
N SER A 314 -9.08 3.41 9.18
CA SER A 314 -9.32 4.54 10.09
C SER A 314 -9.19 4.31 11.59
N LYS A 315 -9.02 3.08 12.06
CA LYS A 315 -8.99 2.79 13.50
C LYS A 315 -7.91 3.59 14.20
N ASP A 316 -6.80 3.77 13.50
CA ASP A 316 -5.64 4.50 13.98
C ASP A 316 -5.77 6.02 13.82
N ALA A 317 -6.70 6.51 12.99
CA ALA A 317 -6.99 7.93 12.86
C ALA A 317 -7.46 8.52 14.19
N THR A 318 -8.19 7.73 15.00
CA THR A 318 -8.64 8.16 16.34
C THR A 318 -7.49 8.24 17.36
N LYS A 319 -6.36 7.59 17.10
CA LYS A 319 -5.14 7.66 17.92
C LYS A 319 -4.31 8.90 17.61
N CYS A 320 -4.49 9.51 16.43
CA CYS A 320 -4.02 10.86 16.14
C CYS A 320 -4.93 11.87 16.83
N GLN A 321 -4.74 12.04 18.15
CA GLN A 321 -5.45 13.04 18.96
C GLN A 321 -5.33 14.43 18.30
N ASP A 322 -6.49 15.06 18.11
CA ASP A 322 -6.79 16.43 17.66
C ASP A 322 -6.81 16.73 16.15
N PHE A 323 -7.81 17.55 15.76
CA PHE A 323 -8.14 18.15 14.46
C PHE A 323 -7.02 18.12 13.41
N CYS A 324 -6.86 16.97 12.73
CA CYS A 324 -5.98 16.83 11.60
C CYS A 324 -6.79 16.75 10.31
N PRO A 325 -6.35 17.40 9.22
CA PRO A 325 -6.95 17.20 7.90
C PRO A 325 -7.06 15.71 7.61
N THR A 326 -8.28 15.26 7.31
CA THR A 326 -8.55 13.86 6.99
C THR A 326 -9.04 13.77 5.55
N PHE A 327 -8.35 12.98 4.74
CA PHE A 327 -8.72 12.67 3.37
C PHE A 327 -9.30 11.28 3.27
N ILE A 328 -10.38 11.13 2.52
CA ILE A 328 -11.06 9.87 2.26
C ILE A 328 -10.75 9.43 0.83
N LEU A 329 -9.94 8.39 0.68
CA LEU A 329 -9.65 7.78 -0.61
C LEU A 329 -10.92 7.06 -1.13
N PRO A 330 -11.50 7.52 -2.26
CA PRO A 330 -12.74 6.97 -2.78
C PRO A 330 -12.56 5.55 -3.32
N VAL A 331 -13.67 4.81 -3.38
CA VAL A 331 -13.75 3.54 -4.13
C VAL A 331 -13.41 3.76 -5.60
N TRP A 332 -13.04 2.67 -6.29
CA TRP A 332 -12.73 2.76 -7.71
C TRP A 332 -14.01 2.87 -8.53
N THR A 333 -14.03 3.76 -9.53
CA THR A 333 -15.09 3.74 -10.55
C THR A 333 -14.88 2.57 -11.51
N LEU A 334 -15.94 2.17 -12.22
CA LEU A 334 -15.81 1.14 -13.26
C LEU A 334 -14.87 1.58 -14.38
N GLU A 335 -14.82 2.88 -14.69
CA GLU A 335 -13.89 3.45 -15.66
C GLU A 335 -12.44 3.30 -15.19
N GLU A 336 -12.11 3.73 -13.97
CA GLU A 336 -10.75 3.58 -13.39
C GLU A 336 -10.32 2.10 -13.37
N LEU A 337 -11.24 1.18 -13.08
CA LEU A 337 -10.97 -0.25 -13.08
C LEU A 337 -10.71 -0.78 -14.49
N ASN A 338 -11.43 -0.30 -15.50
CA ASN A 338 -11.19 -0.67 -16.91
C ASN A 338 -9.83 -0.18 -17.38
N GLU A 339 -9.48 1.07 -17.08
CA GLU A 339 -8.17 1.66 -17.36
C GLU A 339 -7.05 0.85 -16.69
N TYR A 340 -7.19 0.55 -15.40
CA TYR A 340 -6.21 -0.27 -14.70
C TYR A 340 -6.14 -1.70 -15.26
N ASN A 341 -7.28 -2.32 -15.58
CA ASN A 341 -7.32 -3.66 -16.18
C ASN A 341 -6.59 -3.70 -17.53
N ALA A 342 -6.71 -2.64 -18.35
CA ALA A 342 -5.98 -2.51 -19.62
C ALA A 342 -4.46 -2.38 -19.44
N LEU A 343 -4.02 -1.93 -18.27
CA LEU A 343 -2.60 -1.84 -17.91
C LEU A 343 -2.03 -3.17 -17.37
N LEU A 344 -2.86 -4.18 -17.09
CA LEU A 344 -2.38 -5.43 -16.51
C LEU A 344 -1.75 -6.37 -17.55
N PRO A 345 -0.78 -7.21 -17.14
CA PRO A 345 -0.35 -8.37 -17.94
C PRO A 345 -1.50 -9.31 -18.26
N ALA A 346 -1.44 -9.99 -19.41
CA ALA A 346 -2.53 -10.84 -19.90
C ALA A 346 -2.97 -11.95 -18.93
N ASP A 347 -2.10 -12.44 -18.03
CA ASP A 347 -2.45 -13.46 -17.02
C ASP A 347 -3.19 -12.89 -15.78
N LEU A 348 -3.28 -11.56 -15.69
CA LEU A 348 -3.94 -10.81 -14.63
C LEU A 348 -5.15 -10.02 -15.12
N MET A 349 -5.25 -9.77 -16.43
CA MET A 349 -6.39 -9.11 -17.05
C MET A 349 -7.67 -9.94 -16.86
N LEU A 350 -8.73 -9.26 -16.45
CA LEU A 350 -10.08 -9.80 -16.43
C LEU A 350 -10.76 -9.54 -17.78
N GLN A 351 -11.65 -10.45 -18.19
CA GLN A 351 -12.57 -10.17 -19.30
C GLN A 351 -13.54 -9.05 -18.90
N GLU A 352 -14.08 -8.31 -19.88
CA GLU A 352 -14.95 -7.16 -19.61
C GLU A 352 -16.19 -7.57 -18.80
N GLU A 353 -16.85 -8.66 -19.20
CA GLU A 353 -18.05 -9.14 -18.51
C GLU A 353 -17.73 -9.59 -17.07
N GLU A 354 -16.56 -10.18 -16.86
CA GLU A 354 -16.10 -10.59 -15.54
C GLU A 354 -15.80 -9.38 -14.65
N LEU A 355 -15.14 -8.35 -15.19
CA LEU A 355 -14.86 -7.12 -14.46
C LEU A 355 -16.16 -6.43 -14.04
N VAL A 356 -17.12 -6.31 -14.96
CA VAL A 356 -18.44 -5.71 -14.70
C VAL A 356 -19.19 -6.51 -13.64
N ALA A 357 -19.22 -7.85 -13.74
CA ALA A 357 -19.89 -8.71 -12.76
C ALA A 357 -19.27 -8.57 -11.35
N ARG A 358 -17.93 -8.54 -11.26
CA ARG A 358 -17.23 -8.33 -9.98
C ARG A 358 -17.45 -6.90 -9.46
N PHE A 359 -17.49 -5.89 -10.32
CA PHE A 359 -17.81 -4.52 -9.93
C PHE A 359 -19.21 -4.40 -9.35
N HIS A 360 -20.22 -4.97 -10.01
CA HIS A 360 -21.60 -5.02 -9.54
C HIS A 360 -21.70 -5.65 -8.14
N LYS A 361 -20.86 -6.65 -7.85
CA LYS A 361 -20.84 -7.32 -6.55
C LYS A 361 -20.07 -6.56 -5.47
N PHE A 362 -18.88 -6.04 -5.78
CA PHE A 362 -17.93 -5.51 -4.79
C PHE A 362 -17.76 -3.99 -4.81
N GLY A 363 -18.49 -3.26 -5.65
CA GLY A 363 -18.70 -1.82 -5.48
C GLY A 363 -17.46 -0.95 -5.56
N GLY A 364 -16.49 -1.31 -6.41
CA GLY A 364 -15.24 -0.57 -6.58
C GLY A 364 -14.13 -0.91 -5.58
N ILE A 365 -14.29 -1.97 -4.77
CA ILE A 365 -13.21 -2.47 -3.89
C ILE A 365 -12.22 -3.30 -4.73
N ALA A 366 -11.19 -2.63 -5.25
CA ALA A 366 -10.21 -3.22 -6.17
C ALA A 366 -9.57 -4.53 -5.68
N LYS A 367 -9.28 -4.65 -4.38
CA LYS A 367 -8.73 -5.90 -3.80
C LYS A 367 -9.65 -7.11 -4.03
N CYS A 368 -10.96 -6.94 -3.89
CA CYS A 368 -11.94 -8.00 -4.10
C CYS A 368 -12.14 -8.27 -5.60
N ILE A 369 -12.24 -7.20 -6.40
CA ILE A 369 -12.44 -7.28 -7.84
C ILE A 369 -11.30 -8.01 -8.53
N PHE A 370 -10.04 -7.69 -8.20
CA PHE A 370 -8.87 -8.35 -8.80
C PHE A 370 -8.38 -9.56 -8.00
N ALA A 371 -9.16 -10.08 -7.05
CA ALA A 371 -8.78 -11.28 -6.32
C ALA A 371 -8.62 -12.46 -7.29
N ARG A 372 -7.51 -13.19 -7.12
CA ARG A 372 -7.14 -14.34 -7.97
C ARG A 372 -8.19 -15.45 -7.92
N ASN A 373 -8.77 -15.67 -6.76
CA ASN A 373 -9.84 -16.64 -6.54
C ASN A 373 -11.02 -15.90 -5.96
N GLN A 374 -12.15 -15.94 -6.66
CA GLN A 374 -13.38 -15.27 -6.23
C GLN A 374 -14.13 -16.06 -5.16
N ALA A 375 -14.01 -17.38 -5.12
CA ALA A 375 -14.81 -18.21 -4.21
C ALA A 375 -14.67 -17.82 -2.72
N PRO A 376 -13.47 -17.49 -2.19
CA PRO A 376 -13.34 -16.99 -0.82
C PRO A 376 -14.00 -15.64 -0.61
N GLU A 377 -13.81 -14.68 -1.53
CA GLU A 377 -14.42 -13.35 -1.41
C GLU A 377 -15.95 -13.42 -1.49
N ASP A 378 -16.47 -14.27 -2.38
CA ASP A 378 -17.89 -14.56 -2.51
C ASP A 378 -18.46 -15.15 -1.22
N MET A 379 -17.76 -16.12 -0.63
CA MET A 379 -18.18 -16.76 0.63
C MET A 379 -18.21 -15.76 1.78
N LEU A 380 -17.17 -14.92 1.90
CA LEU A 380 -17.09 -13.91 2.96
C LEU A 380 -18.16 -12.83 2.78
N GLN A 381 -18.40 -12.39 1.55
CA GLN A 381 -19.47 -11.44 1.22
C GLN A 381 -20.85 -11.99 1.59
N MET A 382 -21.15 -13.23 1.18
CA MET A 382 -22.44 -13.86 1.50
C MET A 382 -22.60 -14.13 2.99
N SER A 383 -21.51 -14.46 3.69
CA SER A 383 -21.52 -14.64 5.15
C SER A 383 -21.85 -13.33 5.87
N ALA A 384 -21.26 -12.20 5.44
CA ALA A 384 -21.59 -10.89 5.96
C ALA A 384 -23.06 -10.52 5.69
N ILE A 385 -23.54 -10.73 4.45
CA ILE A 385 -24.95 -10.47 4.08
C ILE A 385 -25.89 -11.32 4.95
N ALA A 386 -25.56 -12.59 5.21
CA ALA A 386 -26.38 -13.46 6.04
C ALA A 386 -26.39 -12.99 7.50
N PHE A 387 -25.23 -12.58 8.02
CA PHE A 387 -25.02 -12.19 9.42
C PHE A 387 -25.72 -10.88 9.80
N PHE A 388 -25.64 -9.84 8.95
CA PHE A 388 -26.19 -8.53 9.27
C PHE A 388 -27.70 -8.44 9.00
N ASP A 389 -28.44 -7.85 9.95
CA ASP A 389 -29.84 -7.47 9.80
C ASP A 389 -29.99 -5.98 9.43
N ALA A 390 -31.17 -5.64 8.90
CA ALA A 390 -31.53 -4.30 8.43
C ALA A 390 -31.31 -3.20 9.49
N LEU A 391 -31.77 -3.44 10.72
CA LEU A 391 -31.72 -2.47 11.80
C LEU A 391 -30.28 -2.21 12.25
N THR A 392 -29.45 -3.25 12.29
CA THR A 392 -28.02 -3.16 12.60
C THR A 392 -27.29 -2.32 11.55
N VAL A 393 -27.57 -2.56 10.26
CA VAL A 393 -26.96 -1.78 9.16
C VAL A 393 -27.38 -0.31 9.21
N VAL A 394 -28.67 -0.01 9.39
CA VAL A 394 -29.19 1.36 9.51
C VAL A 394 -28.56 2.09 10.70
N LYS A 395 -28.50 1.43 11.86
CA LYS A 395 -27.86 2.01 13.05
C LYS A 395 -26.39 2.30 12.79
N TYR A 396 -25.68 1.39 12.12
CA TYR A 396 -24.27 1.59 11.81
C TYR A 396 -24.07 2.79 10.88
N ALA A 397 -24.86 2.88 9.80
CA ALA A 397 -24.81 3.98 8.86
C ALA A 397 -25.05 5.35 9.53
N GLN A 398 -25.96 5.41 10.49
CA GLN A 398 -26.26 6.62 11.28
C GLN A 398 -25.15 7.03 12.25
N THR A 399 -24.23 6.13 12.61
CA THR A 399 -23.15 6.48 13.52
C THR A 399 -22.09 7.39 12.89
N HIS A 400 -22.10 7.56 11.56
CA HIS A 400 -21.02 8.20 10.78
C HIS A 400 -19.63 7.67 11.17
N ARG A 401 -19.56 6.46 11.73
CA ARG A 401 -18.31 5.82 12.08
C ARG A 401 -17.63 5.39 10.81
N VAL A 402 -16.31 5.33 10.90
CA VAL A 402 -15.55 4.83 9.79
C VAL A 402 -15.68 3.31 9.69
N VAL A 403 -15.74 2.82 8.46
CA VAL A 403 -15.82 1.40 8.13
C VAL A 403 -14.45 0.74 8.37
N THR A 404 -14.46 -0.39 9.08
CA THR A 404 -13.23 -1.09 9.47
C THR A 404 -13.32 -2.58 9.17
N ASP A 405 -12.17 -3.26 9.19
CA ASP A 405 -12.10 -4.71 8.97
C ASP A 405 -12.67 -5.53 10.12
N GLU A 406 -12.63 -5.02 11.36
CA GLU A 406 -13.28 -5.72 12.48
C GLU A 406 -14.78 -5.61 12.30
N ASP A 407 -15.44 -6.76 12.43
CA ASP A 407 -16.88 -6.99 12.27
C ASP A 407 -17.37 -7.20 10.82
N ASP A 408 -16.51 -7.25 9.80
CA ASP A 408 -16.91 -7.51 8.40
C ASP A 408 -17.93 -6.51 7.82
N ILE A 409 -18.26 -5.44 8.55
CA ILE A 409 -19.23 -4.42 8.11
C ILE A 409 -18.77 -3.71 6.84
N HIS A 410 -17.46 -3.69 6.57
CA HIS A 410 -16.86 -3.18 5.33
C HIS A 410 -17.25 -3.95 4.07
N ARG A 411 -17.81 -5.15 4.23
CA ARG A 411 -18.41 -5.91 3.13
C ARG A 411 -19.83 -5.45 2.84
N ILE A 412 -20.49 -4.80 3.80
CA ILE A 412 -21.87 -4.35 3.67
C ILE A 412 -21.95 -2.86 3.33
N LEU A 413 -21.20 -2.04 4.06
CA LEU A 413 -21.19 -0.60 3.92
C LEU A 413 -19.81 -0.12 3.43
N LYS A 414 -19.82 0.91 2.59
CA LYS A 414 -18.64 1.66 2.17
C LYS A 414 -18.75 3.11 2.61
N MET A 415 -17.61 3.72 2.86
CA MET A 415 -17.46 5.16 2.98
C MET A 415 -17.45 5.81 1.61
N VAL A 416 -18.17 6.90 1.47
CA VAL A 416 -18.12 7.78 0.30
C VAL A 416 -17.76 9.20 0.76
N PRO A 417 -16.75 9.85 0.16
CA PRO A 417 -16.41 11.24 0.48
C PRO A 417 -17.61 12.17 0.22
N CYS A 418 -17.79 13.18 1.07
CA CYS A 418 -18.90 14.14 0.92
C CYS A 418 -18.61 15.28 -0.07
N SER A 419 -17.36 15.44 -0.51
CA SER A 419 -16.95 16.55 -1.37
C SER A 419 -15.84 16.14 -2.34
N ASP A 420 -15.71 16.88 -3.43
CA ASP A 420 -14.66 16.68 -4.45
C ASP A 420 -13.26 17.01 -3.92
N SER A 421 -13.17 17.80 -2.84
CA SER A 421 -11.91 17.99 -2.12
C SER A 421 -11.40 16.72 -1.45
N LEU A 422 -12.25 15.68 -1.37
CA LEU A 422 -12.03 14.40 -0.68
C LEU A 422 -11.70 14.57 0.81
N ARG A 423 -11.85 15.79 1.32
CA ARG A 423 -11.46 16.22 2.65
C ARG A 423 -12.71 16.31 3.53
N ASP A 424 -12.50 16.00 4.81
CA ASP A 424 -13.41 16.25 5.92
C ASP A 424 -14.85 15.73 5.67
N GLY A 425 -15.10 14.49 6.10
CA GLY A 425 -16.42 13.90 6.14
C GLY A 425 -16.66 12.83 5.08
N SER A 426 -17.42 11.82 5.48
CA SER A 426 -17.93 10.77 4.61
C SER A 426 -19.31 10.34 5.12
N TYR A 427 -20.15 9.87 4.22
CA TYR A 427 -21.34 9.11 4.58
C TYR A 427 -21.13 7.63 4.28
N LEU A 428 -21.98 6.79 4.87
CA LEU A 428 -21.99 5.36 4.63
C LEU A 428 -23.17 5.00 3.74
N THR A 429 -22.89 4.22 2.70
CA THR A 429 -23.90 3.61 1.82
C THR A 429 -23.53 2.15 1.58
N PHE A 430 -24.38 1.37 0.91
CA PHE A 430 -24.07 -0.02 0.59
C PHE A 430 -22.82 -0.11 -0.28
N VAL A 431 -22.04 -1.18 -0.09
CA VAL A 431 -20.88 -1.46 -0.95
C VAL A 431 -21.33 -1.47 -2.41
N SER A 432 -22.42 -2.17 -2.72
CA SER A 432 -22.98 -2.30 -4.07
C SER A 432 -24.49 -2.53 -4.03
N ASP A 433 -25.13 -2.34 -5.19
CA ASP A 433 -26.56 -2.62 -5.39
C ASP A 433 -26.88 -4.09 -5.08
N TYR A 434 -26.01 -5.02 -5.49
CA TYR A 434 -26.11 -6.44 -5.13
C TYR A 434 -26.28 -6.65 -3.62
N VAL A 435 -25.48 -5.96 -2.80
CA VAL A 435 -25.57 -6.07 -1.34
C VAL A 435 -26.86 -5.44 -0.81
N GLY A 436 -27.21 -4.26 -1.34
CA GLY A 436 -28.45 -3.56 -0.99
C GLY A 436 -29.68 -4.42 -1.25
N GLU A 437 -29.81 -4.98 -2.45
CA GLU A 437 -30.91 -5.87 -2.85
C GLU A 437 -31.05 -7.06 -1.89
N HIS A 438 -29.95 -7.77 -1.59
CA HIS A 438 -30.01 -8.93 -0.70
C HIS A 438 -30.39 -8.58 0.74
N LEU A 439 -30.07 -7.38 1.22
CA LEU A 439 -30.46 -6.93 2.56
C LEU A 439 -31.91 -6.42 2.60
N ILE A 440 -32.35 -5.78 1.52
CA ILE A 440 -33.74 -5.35 1.33
C ILE A 440 -34.67 -6.56 1.27
N ASP A 441 -34.29 -7.62 0.54
CA ASP A 441 -35.06 -8.87 0.45
C ASP A 441 -35.23 -9.59 1.80
N LYS A 442 -34.33 -9.31 2.76
CA LYS A 442 -34.41 -9.84 4.13
C LYS A 442 -35.23 -8.96 5.07
N ALA A 443 -35.59 -7.73 4.68
CA ALA A 443 -36.19 -6.75 5.55
C ALA A 443 -37.73 -6.76 5.47
N GLU A 444 -38.39 -6.52 6.60
CA GLU A 444 -39.85 -6.46 6.68
C GLU A 444 -40.30 -5.14 7.32
N GLY A 445 -41.49 -4.65 6.94
CA GLY A 445 -42.14 -3.50 7.59
C GLY A 445 -41.31 -2.19 7.56
N ASP A 446 -41.20 -1.53 8.70
CA ASP A 446 -40.53 -0.21 8.84
C ASP A 446 -39.01 -0.26 8.59
N ASP A 447 -38.39 -1.44 8.66
CA ASP A 447 -36.96 -1.60 8.40
C ASP A 447 -36.64 -1.53 6.90
N LEU A 448 -37.58 -1.93 6.05
CA LEU A 448 -37.49 -1.80 4.59
C LEU A 448 -37.38 -0.33 4.17
N VAL A 449 -38.25 0.53 4.71
CA VAL A 449 -38.27 1.97 4.39
C VAL A 449 -36.96 2.65 4.77
N LYS A 450 -36.37 2.26 5.91
CA LYS A 450 -35.09 2.83 6.37
C LYS A 450 -33.89 2.34 5.56
N LEU A 451 -33.89 1.07 5.13
CA LEU A 451 -32.86 0.54 4.25
C LEU A 451 -32.93 1.12 2.83
N SER A 452 -34.13 1.26 2.27
CA SER A 452 -34.29 1.88 0.94
C SER A 452 -33.74 3.32 0.92
N ALA A 453 -33.85 4.06 2.03
CA ALA A 453 -33.29 5.41 2.12
C ALA A 453 -31.75 5.44 2.04
N LEU A 454 -31.06 4.35 2.40
CA LEU A 454 -29.60 4.22 2.25
C LEU A 454 -29.18 3.90 0.81
N ALA A 455 -30.08 3.34 -0.01
CA ALA A 455 -29.80 2.98 -1.40
C ALA A 455 -29.99 4.14 -2.40
N VAL A 456 -30.62 5.24 -1.97
CA VAL A 456 -30.94 6.41 -2.82
C VAL A 456 -29.92 7.56 -2.64
N THR A 457 -29.00 7.42 -1.69
CA THR A 457 -27.86 8.32 -1.44
C THR A 457 -26.57 7.72 -1.96
#